data_AF-A0A535YTJ8-F1
#
_entry.id   AF-A0A535YTJ8-F1
#
_cell.length_a   1.000
_cell.length_b   1.000
_cell.length_c   1.000
_cell.angle_alpha   90.00
_cell.angle_beta   90.00
_cell.angle_gamma   90.00
#
_symmetry.space_group_name_H-M   'P 1'
#
loop_
_entity.id
_entity.type
_entity.pdbx_description
1 polymer ?
#
loop_
_entity_poly.entity_id
_entity_poly.type
_entity_poly.pdbx_seq_one_letter_code
_entity_poly.pdbx_strand_id
1 'polypeptide(L)'
;MAEAEKQAGLGLGYLPEENPGTDDPKEAGRWVRVYSELIQFKAQVLAATHTGLDAITEAVAREAAIEADLPLLEGENDRLRKRLDFWKRRHLELKPPV
;
A
#
# COMPACT_ATOMS: atom_id res chain seq x y z
N MET A 1 -0.29 -5.15 24.71
CA MET A 1 -1.20 -4.77 23.60
C MET A 1 -0.45 -4.49 22.30
N ALA A 2 0.82 -4.05 22.30
CA ALA A 2 1.52 -3.61 21.09
C ALA A 2 2.10 -4.72 20.15
N GLU A 3 2.28 -5.96 20.60
CA GLU A 3 2.97 -6.99 19.79
C GLU A 3 2.02 -7.76 18.85
N ALA A 4 0.79 -8.03 19.31
CA ALA A 4 -0.19 -8.81 18.54
C ALA A 4 -0.86 -7.99 17.42
N GLU A 5 -1.04 -6.68 17.61
CA GLU A 5 -1.51 -5.76 16.56
C GLU A 5 -0.49 -5.60 15.42
N LYS A 6 0.79 -5.92 15.68
CA LYS A 6 1.86 -5.87 14.68
C LYS A 6 1.89 -7.09 13.77
N GLN A 7 1.25 -8.19 14.17
CA GLN A 7 1.27 -9.48 13.46
C GLN A 7 -0.11 -9.91 12.92
N ALA A 8 -1.20 -9.31 13.38
CA ALA A 8 -2.54 -9.52 12.83
C ALA A 8 -2.85 -8.56 11.65
N GLY A 9 -2.35 -8.90 10.47
CA GLY A 9 -3.10 -8.77 9.21
C GLY A 9 -3.39 -7.41 8.56
N LEU A 10 -3.40 -6.27 9.25
CA LEU A 10 -3.95 -5.01 8.67
C LEU A 10 -3.08 -3.74 8.89
N GLY A 11 -1.86 -3.90 9.41
CA GLY A 11 -0.96 -2.82 9.81
C GLY A 11 0.47 -3.07 9.34
N LEU A 12 0.68 -3.11 8.02
CA LEU A 12 2.03 -3.33 7.49
C LEU A 12 2.89 -2.11 7.84
N GLY A 13 3.81 -2.31 8.78
CA GLY A 13 4.88 -1.38 9.10
C GLY A 13 5.78 -1.16 7.88
N TYR A 14 7.05 -0.88 8.13
CA TYR A 14 8.02 -0.85 7.04
C TYR A 14 8.12 -2.24 6.39
N LEU A 15 8.31 -2.28 5.07
CA LEU A 15 8.60 -3.53 4.37
C LEU A 15 9.91 -4.12 4.92
N PRO A 16 10.11 -5.44 4.83
CA PRO A 16 11.38 -6.04 5.17
C PRO A 16 12.52 -5.31 4.45
N GLU A 17 13.59 -4.99 5.18
CA GLU A 17 14.76 -4.24 4.70
C GLU A 17 14.53 -2.77 4.35
N GLU A 18 13.35 -2.23 4.64
CA GLU A 18 13.08 -0.81 4.45
C GLU A 18 13.68 -0.01 5.62
N ASN A 19 14.71 0.80 5.31
CA ASN A 19 15.30 1.73 6.26
C ASN A 19 14.93 3.19 5.92
N PRO A 20 13.96 3.79 6.61
CA PRO A 20 13.49 5.17 6.34
C PRO A 20 14.55 6.23 6.65
N GLY A 21 15.51 5.90 7.52
CA GLY A 21 16.62 6.75 7.91
C GLY A 21 17.82 6.65 6.99
N THR A 22 17.73 5.94 5.86
CA THR A 22 18.84 5.87 4.89
C THR A 22 19.19 7.26 4.36
N ASP A 23 20.48 7.53 4.24
CA ASP A 23 21.04 8.71 3.57
C ASP A 23 21.54 8.38 2.15
N ASP A 24 21.33 7.14 1.68
CA ASP A 24 21.67 6.75 0.31
C ASP A 24 20.55 7.14 -0.67
N PRO A 25 20.78 8.08 -1.61
CA PRO A 25 19.78 8.44 -2.62
C PRO A 25 19.39 7.26 -3.52
N LYS A 26 20.28 6.27 -3.73
CA LYS A 26 19.97 5.07 -4.52
C LYS A 26 18.97 4.17 -3.79
N GLU A 27 19.15 4.01 -2.49
CA GLU A 27 18.21 3.25 -1.66
C GLU A 27 16.82 3.90 -1.66
N ALA A 28 16.76 5.23 -1.48
CA ALA A 28 15.51 5.97 -1.58
C ALA A 28 14.84 5.80 -2.96
N GLY A 29 15.64 5.85 -4.04
CA GLY A 29 15.16 5.60 -5.40
C GLY A 29 14.62 4.18 -5.62
N ARG A 30 15.25 3.16 -5.01
CA ARG A 30 14.76 1.78 -5.03
C ARG A 30 13.37 1.70 -4.43
N TRP A 31 13.15 2.30 -3.27
CA TRP A 31 11.84 2.27 -2.62
C TRP A 31 10.77 3.04 -3.38
N VAL A 32 11.10 4.16 -4.04
CA VAL A 32 10.17 4.81 -4.99
C VAL A 32 9.70 3.82 -6.06
N ARG A 33 10.62 3.02 -6.62
CA ARG A 33 10.28 2.02 -7.63
C ARG A 33 9.39 0.91 -7.06
N VAL A 34 9.80 0.30 -5.94
CA VAL A 34 9.06 -0.80 -5.30
C VAL A 34 7.63 -0.38 -4.96
N TYR A 35 7.44 0.77 -4.31
CA TYR A 35 6.10 1.24 -3.98
C TYR A 35 5.27 1.62 -5.22
N SER A 36 5.90 2.10 -6.28
CA SER A 36 5.18 2.35 -7.54
C SER A 36 4.67 1.04 -8.16
N GLU A 37 5.48 -0.01 -8.16
CA GLU A 37 5.10 -1.34 -8.66
C GLU A 37 3.99 -1.96 -7.78
N LEU A 38 4.10 -1.86 -6.46
CA LEU A 38 3.07 -2.34 -5.53
C LEU A 38 1.73 -1.63 -5.71
N ILE A 39 1.72 -0.31 -5.92
CA ILE A 39 0.49 0.45 -6.18
C ILE A 39 -0.14 0.03 -7.51
N GLN A 40 0.65 -0.17 -8.55
CA GLN A 40 0.14 -0.64 -9.85
C GLN A 40 -0.53 -2.01 -9.71
N PHE A 41 0.13 -2.95 -9.03
CA PHE A 41 -0.45 -4.26 -8.73
C PHE A 41 -1.74 -4.13 -7.90
N LYS A 42 -1.73 -3.34 -6.82
CA LYS A 42 -2.89 -3.14 -5.94
C LYS A 42 -4.09 -2.53 -6.69
N ALA A 43 -3.84 -1.61 -7.62
CA ALA A 43 -4.89 -1.02 -8.45
C ALA A 43 -5.57 -2.07 -9.35
N GLN A 44 -4.80 -3.03 -9.90
CA GLN A 44 -5.36 -4.13 -10.69
C GLN A 44 -6.22 -5.06 -9.82
N VAL A 45 -5.77 -5.37 -8.59
CA VAL A 45 -6.54 -6.16 -7.63
C VAL A 45 -7.85 -5.46 -7.26
N LEU A 46 -7.82 -4.17 -6.93
CA LEU A 46 -9.02 -3.39 -6.60
C LEU A 46 -10.01 -3.37 -7.78
N ALA A 47 -9.54 -3.15 -9.00
CA ALA A 47 -10.40 -3.18 -10.19
C ALA A 47 -11.06 -4.56 -10.40
N ALA A 48 -10.31 -5.65 -10.19
CA ALA A 48 -10.84 -7.00 -10.25
C ALA A 48 -11.86 -7.25 -9.12
N THR A 49 -11.61 -6.78 -7.91
CA THR A 49 -12.54 -6.87 -6.78
C THR A 49 -13.85 -6.15 -7.08
N HIS A 50 -13.81 -4.91 -7.58
CA HIS A 50 -15.02 -4.19 -7.97
C HIS A 50 -15.82 -4.94 -9.04
N THR A 51 -15.14 -5.48 -10.06
CA THR A 51 -15.79 -6.28 -11.10
C THR A 51 -16.43 -7.55 -10.52
N GLY A 52 -15.75 -8.21 -9.57
CA GLY A 52 -16.28 -9.38 -8.88
C GLY A 52 -17.50 -9.07 -8.03
N LEU A 53 -17.51 -7.94 -7.30
CA LEU A 53 -18.65 -7.48 -6.51
C LEU A 53 -19.91 -7.26 -7.37
N ASP A 54 -19.74 -6.76 -8.59
CA ASP A 54 -20.86 -6.56 -9.52
C ASP A 54 -21.41 -7.88 -10.10
N ALA A 55 -20.63 -8.96 -10.05
CA ALA A 55 -21.08 -10.29 -10.44
C ALA A 55 -21.85 -11.04 -9.32
N ILE A 56 -21.80 -10.55 -8.08
CA ILE A 56 -22.54 -11.14 -6.95
C ILE A 56 -24.01 -10.71 -7.05
N THR A 57 -24.87 -11.65 -7.43
CA THR A 57 -26.32 -11.39 -7.60
C THR A 57 -27.09 -11.40 -6.27
N GLU A 58 -26.55 -12.04 -5.23
CA GLU A 58 -27.17 -12.07 -3.91
C GLU A 58 -26.82 -10.78 -3.15
N ALA A 59 -27.85 -9.97 -2.83
CA ALA A 59 -27.67 -8.66 -2.22
C ALA A 59 -26.93 -8.70 -0.87
N VAL A 60 -27.28 -9.65 0.01
CA VAL A 60 -26.66 -9.77 1.35
C VAL A 60 -25.19 -10.13 1.24
N ALA A 61 -24.84 -11.07 0.35
CA ALA A 61 -23.45 -11.45 0.13
C ALA A 61 -22.63 -10.29 -0.47
N ARG A 62 -23.22 -9.53 -1.41
CA ARG A 62 -22.60 -8.35 -2.01
C ARG A 62 -22.35 -7.25 -0.98
N GLU A 63 -23.34 -6.97 -0.13
CA GLU A 63 -23.25 -5.96 0.92
C GLU A 63 -22.20 -6.33 1.97
N ALA A 64 -22.17 -7.59 2.43
CA ALA A 64 -21.13 -8.06 3.34
C ALA A 64 -19.70 -7.91 2.77
N ALA A 65 -19.51 -8.21 1.49
CA ALA A 65 -18.21 -8.05 0.82
C ALA A 65 -17.82 -6.57 0.64
N ILE A 66 -18.79 -5.69 0.35
CA ILE A 66 -18.57 -4.23 0.28
C ILE A 66 -18.21 -3.67 1.65
N GLU A 67 -18.83 -4.12 2.73
CA GLU A 67 -18.60 -3.57 4.06
C GLU A 67 -17.31 -4.10 4.71
N ALA A 68 -16.97 -5.36 4.49
CA ALA A 68 -15.81 -5.99 5.14
C ALA A 68 -14.52 -5.87 4.32
N ASP A 69 -14.56 -6.24 3.03
CA ASP A 69 -13.34 -6.47 2.25
C ASP A 69 -12.86 -5.19 1.55
N LEU A 70 -13.79 -4.40 1.00
CA LEU A 70 -13.43 -3.22 0.20
C LEU A 70 -12.71 -2.13 1.02
N PRO A 71 -13.16 -1.74 2.23
CA PRO A 71 -12.48 -0.72 3.03
C PRO A 71 -11.07 -1.15 3.44
N LEU A 72 -10.87 -2.46 3.64
CA LEU A 72 -9.54 -2.99 3.92
C LEU A 72 -8.61 -2.80 2.72
N LEU A 73 -9.06 -3.20 1.53
CA LEU A 73 -8.25 -3.11 0.31
C LEU A 73 -7.93 -1.65 -0.06
N GLU A 74 -8.88 -0.74 0.13
CA GLU A 74 -8.69 0.70 -0.06
C GLU A 74 -7.71 1.28 0.97
N GLY A 75 -7.87 0.93 2.24
CA GLY A 75 -6.97 1.37 3.31
C GLY A 75 -5.53 0.91 3.09
N GLU A 76 -5.31 -0.29 2.55
CA GLU A 76 -3.97 -0.75 2.14
C GLU A 76 -3.39 0.07 1.00
N ASN A 77 -4.19 0.39 -0.03
CA ASN A 77 -3.76 1.20 -1.16
C ASN A 77 -3.35 2.62 -0.71
N ASP A 78 -4.13 3.23 0.19
CA ASP A 78 -3.83 4.53 0.76
C ASP A 78 -2.51 4.54 1.55
N ARG A 79 -2.23 3.46 2.29
CA ARG A 79 -0.94 3.31 3.00
C ARG A 79 0.22 3.23 2.02
N LEU A 80 0.10 2.44 0.95
CA LEU A 80 1.13 2.35 -0.09
C LEU A 80 1.38 3.72 -0.75
N ARG A 81 0.32 4.47 -1.06
CA ARG A 81 0.41 5.82 -1.63
C ARG A 81 1.16 6.79 -0.72
N LYS A 82 0.77 6.85 0.56
CA LYS A 82 1.45 7.68 1.57
C LYS A 82 2.94 7.34 1.68
N ARG A 83 3.28 6.05 1.59
CA ARG A 83 4.66 5.60 1.64
C ARG A 83 5.45 5.93 0.37
N LEU A 84 4.83 5.81 -0.81
CA LEU A 84 5.43 6.29 -2.05
C LEU A 84 5.74 7.80 -1.97
N ASP A 85 4.81 8.60 -1.45
CA ASP A 85 5.01 10.04 -1.33
C ASP A 85 6.10 10.41 -0.33
N PHE A 86 6.26 9.63 0.73
CA PHE A 86 7.43 9.72 1.62
C PHE A 86 8.72 9.50 0.84
N TRP A 87 8.84 8.37 0.11
CA TRP A 87 10.07 8.03 -0.60
C TRP A 87 10.40 8.98 -1.74
N LYS A 88 9.38 9.51 -2.45
CA LYS A 88 9.58 10.55 -3.47
C LYS A 88 10.21 11.80 -2.87
N ARG A 89 9.69 12.28 -1.74
CA ARG A 89 10.25 13.45 -1.03
C ARG A 89 11.66 13.17 -0.55
N ARG A 90 11.89 12.04 0.14
CA ARG A 90 13.20 11.65 0.64
C ARG A 90 14.25 11.52 -0.46
N HIS A 91 13.87 10.94 -1.60
CA HIS A 91 14.77 10.82 -2.75
C HIS A 91 15.14 12.17 -3.36
N LEU A 92 14.24 13.15 -3.35
CA LEU A 92 14.54 14.52 -3.77
C LEU A 92 15.45 15.24 -2.77
N GLU A 93 15.22 15.06 -1.47
CA GLU A 93 16.07 15.64 -0.41
C GLU A 93 17.52 15.11 -0.45
N LEU A 94 17.70 13.84 -0.80
CA LEU A 94 19.02 13.19 -0.85
C LEU A 94 19.77 13.40 -2.18
N LYS A 95 19.10 13.91 -3.21
CA LYS A 95 19.77 14.24 -4.47
C LYS A 95 20.52 15.56 -4.31
N PRO A 96 21.82 15.62 -4.64
CA PRO A 96 22.53 16.88 -4.66
C PRO A 96 21.88 17.85 -5.67
N PRO A 97 21.87 19.17 -5.40
CA PRO A 97 21.44 20.15 -6.38
C PRO A 97 22.32 20.02 -7.63
N VAL A 98 21.68 20.06 -8.80
CA VAL A 98 22.34 20.04 -10.10
C VAL A 98 23.08 21.34 -10.34
#